data_AF-A0A1B6HVR5-F1
#
_entry.id   AF-A0A1B6HVR5-F1
#
_cell.length_a   1.000
_cell.length_b   1.000
_cell.length_c   1.000
_cell.angle_alpha   90.00
_cell.angle_beta   90.00
_cell.angle_gamma   90.00
#
_symmetry.space_group_name_H-M   'P 1'
#
loop_
_entity.id
_entity.type
_entity.pdbx_description
1 polymer ?
#
loop_
_entity_poly.entity_id
_entity_poly.type
_entity_poly.pdbx_seq_one_letter_code
_entity_poly.pdbx_strand_id
1 'polypeptide(L)'
;SCDQERYCVRGFNKEECMTLLDQERAHLTTLDAGDVFIGGRYHSLIPIMQEVYPGVPRPQYHYYATAVIKKGTLPDLNSIRQLRGKKVCFPGVGSLAGWTIPIHTL
;
A
#
# COMPACT_ATOMS: atom_id res chain seq x y z
N SER A 1 -8.36 -31.97 4.80
CA SER A 1 -9.17 -31.17 3.87
C SER A 1 -9.89 -30.10 4.66
N CYS A 2 -9.48 -28.83 4.57
CA CYS A 2 -10.29 -27.72 5.06
C CYS A 2 -11.07 -27.17 3.86
N ASP A 3 -12.34 -27.56 3.73
CA ASP A 3 -13.29 -26.79 2.94
C ASP A 3 -13.64 -25.55 3.76
N GLN A 4 -12.96 -24.44 3.48
CA GLN A 4 -13.25 -23.16 4.11
C GLN A 4 -14.23 -22.40 3.22
N GLU A 5 -15.49 -22.36 3.63
CA GLU A 5 -16.49 -21.48 3.01
C GLU A 5 -16.06 -20.02 3.26
N ARG A 6 -15.54 -19.37 2.20
CA ARG A 6 -15.12 -17.96 2.24
C ARG A 6 -16.26 -17.09 1.76
N TYR A 7 -16.79 -16.25 2.63
CA TYR A 7 -17.73 -15.19 2.24
C TYR A 7 -17.02 -13.84 2.21
N CYS A 8 -17.45 -12.96 1.31
CA CYS A 8 -16.88 -11.62 1.18
C CYS A 8 -17.74 -10.61 1.93
N VAL A 9 -17.11 -9.78 2.76
CA VAL A 9 -17.73 -8.60 3.38
C VAL A 9 -17.16 -7.36 2.70
N ARG A 10 -18.04 -6.45 2.29
CA ARG A 10 -17.65 -5.23 1.59
C ARG A 10 -17.58 -4.07 2.56
N GLY A 11 -16.40 -3.47 2.70
CA GLY A 11 -16.23 -2.13 3.26
C GLY A 11 -16.17 -1.08 2.15
N PHE A 12 -16.46 0.18 2.49
CA PHE A 12 -16.36 1.34 1.60
C PHE A 12 -14.91 1.73 1.32
N ASN A 13 -14.03 1.62 2.33
CA ASN A 13 -12.61 1.90 2.24
C ASN A 13 -11.79 0.97 3.16
N LYS A 14 -10.46 1.13 3.16
CA LYS A 14 -9.56 0.28 3.96
C LYS A 14 -9.79 0.42 5.46
N GLU A 15 -10.07 1.63 5.94
CA GLU A 15 -10.33 1.92 7.36
C GLU A 15 -11.60 1.22 7.86
N GLU A 16 -12.66 1.21 7.05
CA GLU A 16 -13.86 0.44 7.37
C GLU A 16 -13.58 -1.07 7.37
N CYS A 17 -12.79 -1.59 6.42
CA CYS A 17 -12.36 -2.99 6.46
C CYS A 17 -11.58 -3.32 7.74
N MET A 18 -10.70 -2.44 8.20
CA MET A 18 -9.98 -2.60 9.48
C MET A 18 -10.92 -2.55 10.69
N THR A 19 -11.91 -1.67 10.64
CA THR A 19 -12.96 -1.58 11.68
C THR A 19 -13.82 -2.84 11.73
N LEU A 20 -14.17 -3.42 10.57
CA LEU A 20 -14.92 -4.67 10.50
C LEU A 20 -14.14 -5.86 11.07
N LEU A 21 -12.81 -5.87 10.93
CA LEU A 21 -11.94 -6.86 11.58
C LEU A 21 -11.92 -6.68 13.10
N ASP A 22 -11.77 -5.43 13.57
CA ASP A 22 -11.77 -5.09 15.00
C ASP A 22 -13.12 -5.43 15.68
N GLN A 23 -14.22 -5.38 14.92
CA GLN A 23 -15.56 -5.78 15.36
C GLN A 23 -15.88 -7.28 15.14
N GLU A 24 -14.91 -8.09 14.71
CA GLU A 24 -15.08 -9.52 14.42
C GLU A 24 -16.13 -9.83 13.33
N ARG A 25 -16.43 -8.85 12.46
CA ARG A 25 -17.36 -8.98 11.33
C ARG A 25 -16.67 -9.42 10.03
N ALA A 26 -15.34 -9.46 10.04
CA ALA A 26 -14.49 -10.01 9.00
C ALA A 26 -13.31 -10.73 9.64
N HIS A 27 -12.58 -11.56 8.88
CA HIS A 27 -11.48 -12.36 9.43
C HIS A 27 -10.10 -11.95 8.90
N LEU A 28 -10.02 -11.56 7.62
CA LEU A 28 -8.76 -11.27 6.96
C LEU A 28 -8.94 -10.15 5.94
N THR A 29 -7.91 -9.31 5.80
CA THR A 29 -7.78 -8.36 4.69
C THR A 29 -6.31 -8.22 4.32
N THR A 30 -6.02 -7.72 3.12
CA THR A 30 -4.66 -7.39 2.70
C THR A 30 -4.49 -5.88 2.79
N LEU A 31 -3.34 -5.45 3.31
CA LEU A 31 -3.01 -4.04 3.56
C LEU A 31 -1.61 -3.74 3.03
N ASP A 32 -1.43 -2.53 2.49
CA ASP A 32 -0.08 -2.03 2.22
C ASP A 32 0.64 -1.73 3.55
N ALA A 33 1.98 -1.72 3.56
CA ALA A 33 2.76 -1.50 4.77
C ALA A 33 2.42 -0.18 5.51
N GLY A 34 2.00 0.87 4.78
CA GLY A 34 1.52 2.11 5.39
C GLY A 34 0.21 1.92 6.15
N ASP A 35 -0.70 1.13 5.59
CA ASP A 35 -1.97 0.78 6.23
C ASP A 35 -1.78 -0.22 7.38
N VAL A 36 -0.79 -1.12 7.31
CA VAL A 36 -0.44 -2.03 8.42
C VAL A 36 -0.05 -1.25 9.67
N PHE A 37 0.68 -0.14 9.52
CA PHE A 37 0.99 0.75 10.64
C PHE A 37 -0.28 1.33 11.28
N ILE A 38 -1.21 1.84 10.46
CA ILE A 38 -2.51 2.34 10.94
C ILE A 38 -3.31 1.23 11.61
N GLY A 39 -3.35 0.06 10.98
CA GLY A 39 -4.05 -1.13 11.44
C GLY A 39 -3.55 -1.67 12.77
N GLY A 40 -2.27 -1.56 13.10
CA GLY A 40 -1.76 -1.92 14.43
C GLY A 40 -1.83 -0.79 15.46
N ARG A 41 -1.85 0.48 15.02
CA ARG A 41 -1.84 1.65 15.91
C ARG A 41 -3.23 2.06 16.39
N TYR A 42 -4.22 1.94 15.52
CA TYR A 42 -5.59 2.43 15.74
C TYR A 42 -6.65 1.33 15.68
N HIS A 43 -6.28 0.16 15.20
CA HIS A 43 -7.10 -1.05 15.26
C HIS A 43 -6.29 -2.14 15.98
N SER A 44 -6.93 -3.17 16.51
CA SER A 44 -6.22 -4.23 17.25
C SER A 44 -5.66 -5.30 16.29
N LEU A 45 -5.16 -4.89 15.11
CA LEU A 45 -4.77 -5.82 14.05
C LEU A 45 -3.31 -6.23 14.18
N ILE A 46 -3.05 -7.49 13.89
CA ILE A 46 -1.72 -8.07 13.83
C ILE A 46 -1.44 -8.60 12.42
N PRO A 47 -0.28 -8.31 11.81
CA PRO A 47 0.09 -8.90 10.53
C PRO A 47 0.48 -10.37 10.74
N ILE A 48 -0.27 -11.29 10.11
CA ILE A 48 -0.02 -12.75 10.22
C ILE A 48 0.60 -13.36 8.95
N MET A 49 0.53 -12.66 7.82
CA MET A 49 1.02 -13.10 6.52
C MET A 49 1.59 -11.90 5.75
N GLN A 50 2.58 -12.16 4.89
CA GLN A 50 3.16 -11.13 4.01
C GLN A 50 3.15 -11.61 2.56
N GLU A 51 2.96 -10.67 1.62
CA GLU A 51 3.06 -10.96 0.20
C GLU A 51 4.51 -11.28 -0.20
N VAL A 52 4.67 -12.24 -1.10
CA VAL A 52 5.96 -12.63 -1.66
C VAL A 52 5.94 -12.33 -3.15
N TYR A 53 6.77 -11.38 -3.58
CA TYR A 53 6.88 -11.01 -4.97
C TYR A 53 7.87 -11.93 -5.69
N PRO A 54 7.54 -12.37 -6.91
CA PRO A 54 8.47 -13.15 -7.72
C PRO A 54 9.68 -12.30 -8.08
N GLY A 55 10.86 -12.75 -7.68
CA GLY A 55 12.14 -12.16 -8.06
C GLY A 55 13.02 -13.24 -8.69
N VAL A 56 13.61 -12.96 -9.85
CA VAL A 56 14.66 -13.82 -10.40
C VAL A 56 15.99 -13.31 -9.85
N PRO A 57 16.78 -14.09 -9.11
CA PRO A 57 16.68 -15.53 -8.84
C PRO A 57 16.07 -15.91 -7.46
N ARG A 58 15.61 -14.95 -6.64
CA ARG A 58 15.05 -15.23 -5.30
C ARG A 58 13.74 -14.47 -5.05
N PRO A 59 12.76 -15.08 -4.35
CA PRO A 59 11.55 -14.39 -3.90
C PRO A 59 11.90 -13.18 -3.04
N GLN A 60 11.15 -12.09 -3.22
CA GLN A 60 11.36 -10.82 -2.51
C GLN A 60 10.16 -10.54 -1.60
N TYR A 61 10.44 -10.14 -0.37
CA TYR A 61 9.45 -9.73 0.63
C TYR A 61 9.28 -8.21 0.69
N HIS A 62 9.90 -7.49 -0.24
CA HIS A 62 9.86 -6.06 -0.38
C HIS A 62 9.64 -5.71 -1.84
N TYR A 63 9.20 -4.49 -2.08
CA TYR A 63 9.04 -3.93 -3.42
C TYR A 63 9.59 -2.50 -3.46
N TYR A 64 9.99 -2.04 -4.64
CA TYR A 64 10.63 -0.74 -4.80
C TYR A 64 9.61 0.38 -5.00
N ALA A 65 9.74 1.46 -4.22
CA ALA A 65 9.07 2.72 -4.50
C ALA A 65 9.78 3.41 -5.67
N THR A 66 9.08 3.61 -6.78
CA THR A 66 9.64 4.23 -7.99
C THR A 66 8.70 5.32 -8.52
N ALA A 67 9.28 6.35 -9.14
CA ALA A 67 8.54 7.40 -9.82
C ALA A 67 8.77 7.26 -11.33
N VAL A 68 7.69 7.23 -12.10
CA VAL A 68 7.72 7.05 -13.56
C VAL A 68 7.25 8.32 -14.24
N ILE A 69 7.99 8.74 -15.28
CA ILE A 69 7.64 9.89 -16.12
C ILE A 69 7.57 9.47 -17.58
N LYS A 70 6.69 10.11 -18.36
CA LYS A 70 6.65 9.90 -19.81
C LYS A 70 7.82 10.63 -20.46
N LYS A 71 8.62 9.91 -21.26
CA LYS A 71 9.77 10.47 -21.98
C LYS A 71 9.35 11.71 -22.79
N GLY A 72 10.13 12.79 -22.67
CA GLY A 72 9.91 14.05 -23.40
C GLY A 72 8.81 14.96 -22.85
N THR A 73 8.11 14.60 -21.77
CA THR A 73 7.03 15.44 -21.20
C THR A 73 7.49 16.44 -20.15
N LEU A 74 8.62 16.17 -19.49
CA LEU A 74 9.18 17.00 -18.42
C LEU A 74 10.70 17.16 -18.64
N PRO A 75 11.14 17.90 -19.67
CA PRO A 75 12.56 18.04 -20.00
C PRO A 75 13.37 18.74 -18.90
N ASP A 76 12.72 19.60 -18.11
CA ASP A 76 13.36 20.36 -17.02
C ASP A 76 13.43 19.56 -15.70
N LEU A 77 12.93 18.31 -15.68
CA LEU A 77 12.85 17.49 -14.48
C LEU A 77 14.02 16.49 -14.44
N ASN A 78 15.08 16.86 -13.73
CA ASN A 78 16.27 16.03 -13.52
C ASN A 78 16.36 15.45 -12.11
N SER A 79 15.49 15.89 -11.19
CA SER A 79 15.43 15.42 -9.81
C SER A 79 13.99 15.43 -9.29
N ILE A 80 13.69 14.53 -8.35
CA ILE A 80 12.37 14.44 -7.69
C ILE A 80 12.00 15.76 -6.97
N ARG A 81 12.99 16.51 -6.47
CA ARG A 81 12.80 17.81 -5.80
C ARG A 81 12.23 18.90 -6.71
N GLN A 82 12.28 18.71 -8.03
CA GLN A 82 11.78 19.66 -9.03
C GLN A 82 10.31 19.42 -9.40
N LEU A 83 9.60 18.58 -8.64
CA LEU A 83 8.18 18.30 -8.86
C LEU A 83 7.24 19.43 -8.39
N ARG A 84 7.77 20.51 -7.79
CA ARG A 84 6.96 21.67 -7.38
C ARG A 84 6.22 22.25 -8.59
N GLY A 85 4.89 22.37 -8.47
CA GLY A 85 4.03 22.87 -9.54
C GLY A 85 3.77 21.88 -10.68
N LYS A 86 4.26 20.64 -10.58
CA LYS A 86 3.92 19.56 -11.51
C LYS A 86 2.72 18.76 -10.98
N LYS A 87 1.96 18.15 -11.90
CA LYS A 87 0.89 17.22 -11.55
C LYS A 87 1.50 15.84 -11.31
N VAL A 88 1.14 15.22 -10.19
CA VAL A 88 1.63 13.89 -9.77
C VAL A 88 0.43 12.99 -9.49
N CYS A 89 0.54 11.72 -9.87
CA CYS A 89 -0.46 10.69 -9.57
C CYS A 89 0.11 9.74 -8.51
N PHE A 90 -0.68 9.46 -7.48
CA PHE A 90 -0.32 8.53 -6.42
C PHE A 90 -1.32 7.37 -6.39
N PRO A 91 -0.90 6.13 -6.09
CA PRO A 91 -1.79 4.97 -6.06
C PRO A 91 -2.81 5.03 -4.91
N GLY A 92 -2.47 5.68 -3.81
CA GLY A 92 -3.36 5.90 -2.67
C GLY A 92 -2.70 6.68 -1.55
N VAL A 93 -3.48 7.54 -0.91
CA VAL A 93 -3.05 8.30 0.28
C VAL A 93 -2.73 7.34 1.42
N GLY A 94 -1.64 7.59 2.16
CA GLY A 94 -1.23 6.78 3.30
C GLY A 94 -0.43 5.52 2.94
N SER A 95 -0.40 5.11 1.67
CA SER A 95 0.45 4.00 1.24
C SER A 95 1.95 4.29 1.44
N LEU A 96 2.72 3.29 1.85
CA LEU A 96 4.14 3.44 2.16
C LEU A 96 4.92 3.87 0.92
N ALA A 97 4.92 3.06 -0.12
CA ALA A 97 5.68 3.33 -1.34
C ALA A 97 5.05 4.42 -2.21
N GLY A 98 3.72 4.52 -2.19
CA GLY A 98 2.98 5.40 -3.07
C GLY A 98 2.71 6.79 -2.51
N TRP A 99 2.89 7.03 -1.21
CA TRP A 99 2.58 8.32 -0.60
C TRP A 99 3.65 8.74 0.41
N THR A 100 3.91 7.92 1.43
CA THR A 100 4.81 8.27 2.53
C THR A 100 6.25 8.47 2.05
N ILE A 101 6.82 7.50 1.31
CA ILE A 101 8.19 7.60 0.76
C ILE A 101 8.35 8.80 -0.18
N PRO A 102 7.50 9.01 -1.22
CA PRO A 102 7.68 10.14 -2.11
C PRO A 102 7.52 11.49 -1.39
N ILE A 103 6.58 11.63 -0.46
CA ILE A 103 6.40 12.89 0.28
C ILE A 103 7.61 13.23 1.14
N HIS A 104 8.26 12.24 1.74
CA HIS A 104 9.48 12.47 2.52
C HIS A 104 10.73 12.76 1.67
N THR A 105 10.70 12.48 0.37
CA THR A 105 11.83 12.70 -0.54
C THR A 105 11.72 13.98 -1.37
N LEU A 106 10.53 14.58 -1.42
CA LEU A 106 10.22 15.83 -2.12
C LEU A 106 10.86 17.08 -1.47
#